data_AF-A0A250VVN0-F1
#
_entry.id   AF-A0A250VVN0-F1
#
_cell.length_a   1.000
_cell.length_b   1.000
_cell.length_c   1.000
_cell.angle_alpha   90.00
_cell.angle_beta   90.00
_cell.angle_gamma   90.00
#
_symmetry.space_group_name_H-M   'P 1'
#
loop_
_entity.id
_entity.type
_entity.pdbx_description
1 polymer ?
#
loop_
_entity_poly.entity_id
_entity_poly.type
_entity_poly.pdbx_seq_one_letter_code
_entity_poly.pdbx_strand_id
1 'polypeptide(L)'
;MPPVVPPPFLVGLVAAPLVKRVAKPLVRGIIKTSIGLTLEVRRAAIEAGEEIQGITSQVAAEKLASSARTRRVEAGGEATAQAAR
;
A
#
# COMPACT_ATOMS: atom_id res chain seq x y z
N MET A 1 -12.41 60.86 -2.56
CA MET A 1 -12.00 60.10 -3.75
C MET A 1 -12.44 58.65 -3.55
N PRO A 2 -13.45 58.17 -4.29
CA PRO A 2 -13.90 56.79 -4.16
C PRO A 2 -12.81 55.81 -4.64
N PRO A 3 -12.61 54.65 -3.98
CA PRO A 3 -11.59 53.68 -4.36
C PRO A 3 -11.93 53.05 -5.71
N VAL A 4 -10.98 53.12 -6.65
CA VAL A 4 -11.08 52.44 -7.94
C VAL A 4 -10.73 50.97 -7.70
N VAL A 5 -11.74 50.13 -7.54
CA VAL A 5 -11.56 48.68 -7.46
C VAL A 5 -11.52 48.14 -8.89
N PRO A 6 -10.40 47.53 -9.34
CA PRO A 6 -10.34 46.94 -10.66
C PRO A 6 -11.38 45.81 -10.80
N PRO A 7 -12.01 45.66 -11.97
CA PRO A 7 -12.92 44.57 -12.23
C PRO A 7 -12.29 43.20 -11.92
N PRO A 8 -13.03 42.25 -11.32
CA PRO A 8 -12.49 40.94 -10.93
C PRO A 8 -11.80 40.17 -12.07
N PHE A 9 -12.27 40.31 -13.31
CA PHE A 9 -11.69 39.62 -14.47
C PHE A 9 -10.27 40.12 -14.82
N LEU A 10 -9.93 41.38 -14.52
CA LEU A 10 -8.58 41.92 -14.77
C LEU A 10 -7.57 41.32 -13.80
N VAL A 11 -7.98 41.06 -12.56
CA VAL A 11 -7.14 40.37 -11.58
C VAL A 11 -6.77 38.99 -12.09
N GLY A 12 -7.76 38.24 -12.59
CA GLY A 12 -7.55 36.93 -13.20
C GLY A 12 -6.63 36.98 -14.43
N LEU A 13 -6.84 37.96 -15.32
CA LEU A 13 -6.04 38.13 -16.55
C LEU A 13 -4.56 38.38 -16.25
N VAL A 14 -4.26 39.19 -15.22
CA VAL A 14 -2.88 39.51 -14.81
C VAL A 14 -2.25 38.39 -14.00
N ALA A 15 -3.01 37.74 -13.11
CA ALA A 15 -2.50 36.68 -12.25
C ALA A 15 -2.32 35.34 -12.98
N ALA A 16 -3.15 35.03 -13.98
CA ALA A 16 -3.10 33.77 -14.72
C ALA A 16 -1.71 33.39 -15.27
N PRO A 17 -0.95 34.26 -15.95
CA PRO A 17 0.39 33.91 -16.44
C PRO A 17 1.38 33.63 -15.29
N LEU A 18 1.26 34.34 -14.16
CA LEU A 18 2.09 34.12 -12.98
C LEU A 18 1.79 32.77 -12.34
N VAL A 19 0.50 32.48 -12.11
CA VAL A 19 0.04 31.19 -11.59
C VAL A 19 0.49 30.06 -12.50
N LYS A 20 0.38 30.21 -13.82
CA LYS A 20 0.82 29.19 -14.80
C LYS A 20 2.32 28.90 -14.70
N ARG A 21 3.16 29.91 -14.48
CA ARG A 21 4.62 29.75 -14.37
C ARG A 21 5.04 29.07 -13.07
N VAL A 22 4.29 29.24 -11.99
CA VAL A 22 4.58 28.64 -10.68
C VAL A 22 3.94 27.25 -10.55
N ALA A 23 2.66 27.11 -10.92
CA ALA A 23 1.93 25.86 -10.78
C ALA A 23 2.51 24.74 -11.66
N LYS A 24 2.92 25.06 -12.90
CA LYS A 24 3.43 24.05 -13.85
C LYS A 24 4.67 23.30 -13.36
N PRO A 25 5.76 23.95 -12.91
CA PRO A 25 6.91 23.24 -12.35
C PRO A 25 6.60 22.53 -11.03
N LEU A 26 5.73 23.09 -10.17
CA LEU A 26 5.34 22.46 -8.92
C LEU A 26 4.59 21.14 -9.15
N VAL A 27 3.56 21.15 -10.00
CA VAL A 27 2.81 19.94 -10.37
C VAL A 27 3.75 18.90 -10.98
N ARG A 28 4.67 19.32 -11.86
CA ARG A 28 5.65 18.41 -12.46
C ARG A 28 6.62 17.83 -11.42
N GLY A 29 7.05 18.63 -10.45
CA GLY A 29 7.90 18.21 -9.34
C GLY A 29 7.22 17.15 -8.49
N ILE A 30 5.98 17.41 -8.06
CA ILE A 30 5.17 16.50 -7.25
C ILE A 30 4.99 15.16 -7.97
N ILE A 31 4.59 15.17 -9.24
CA ILE A 31 4.41 13.93 -10.01
C ILE A 31 5.72 13.13 -10.07
N LYS A 32 6.85 13.80 -10.34
CA LYS A 32 8.15 13.14 -10.44
C LYS A 32 8.58 12.51 -9.11
N THR A 33 8.42 13.24 -8.01
CA THR A 33 8.75 12.74 -6.67
C THR A 33 7.82 11.60 -6.25
N SER A 34 6.52 11.69 -6.55
CA SER A 34 5.55 10.64 -6.21
C SER A 34 5.86 9.33 -6.93
N ILE A 35 6.20 9.39 -8.22
CA ILE A 35 6.57 8.19 -8.98
C ILE A 35 7.88 7.59 -8.45
N GLY A 36 8.90 8.42 -8.18
CA GLY A 36 10.16 7.97 -7.59
C GLY A 36 9.97 7.29 -6.24
N LEU A 37 9.23 7.94 -5.34
CA LEU A 37 8.91 7.39 -4.02
C LEU A 37 8.10 6.09 -4.13
N THR A 38 7.12 6.03 -5.03
CA THR A 38 6.32 4.82 -5.23
C THR A 38 7.17 3.66 -5.74
N LEU A 39 8.12 3.93 -6.64
CA LEU A 39 9.05 2.92 -7.14
C LEU A 39 10.02 2.43 -6.07
N GLU A 40 10.55 3.34 -5.24
CA GLU A 40 11.43 2.99 -4.12
C GLU A 40 10.68 2.20 -3.05
N VAL A 41 9.49 2.66 -2.66
CA VAL A 41 8.62 1.94 -1.70
C VAL A 41 8.21 0.59 -2.26
N ARG A 42 7.84 0.49 -3.54
CA ARG A 42 7.53 -0.79 -4.17
C ARG A 42 8.74 -1.72 -4.18
N ARG A 43 9.94 -1.20 -4.46
CA ARG A 43 11.17 -1.99 -4.45
C ARG A 43 11.49 -2.49 -3.04
N ALA A 44 11.43 -1.61 -2.04
CA ALA A 44 11.62 -1.98 -0.64
C ALA A 44 10.56 -2.97 -0.14
N ALA A 45 9.30 -2.81 -0.57
CA ALA A 45 8.22 -3.73 -0.24
C ALA A 45 8.38 -5.09 -0.92
N ILE A 46 8.94 -5.15 -2.12
CA ILE A 46 9.28 -6.43 -2.78
C ILE A 46 10.46 -7.09 -2.07
N GLU A 47 11.52 -6.35 -1.76
CA GLU A 47 12.71 -6.87 -1.09
C GLU A 47 12.40 -7.37 0.34
N ALA A 48 11.69 -6.57 1.13
CA ALA A 48 11.16 -7.02 2.43
C ALA A 48 10.09 -8.11 2.27
N GLY A 49 9.32 -8.07 1.18
CA GLY A 49 8.32 -9.07 0.84
C GLY A 49 8.93 -10.43 0.55
N GLU A 50 10.05 -10.49 -0.17
CA GLU A 50 10.81 -11.72 -0.41
C GLU A 50 11.33 -12.32 0.91
N GLU A 51 11.82 -11.47 1.82
CA GLU A 51 12.29 -11.88 3.14
C GLU A 51 11.13 -12.40 4.03
N ILE A 52 10.00 -11.67 4.05
CA ILE A 52 8.81 -12.03 4.82
C ILE A 52 8.09 -13.24 4.21
N GLN A 53 8.10 -13.41 2.89
CA GLN A 53 7.50 -14.56 2.21
C GLN A 53 8.28 -15.85 2.50
N GLY A 54 9.61 -15.75 2.64
CA GLY A 54 10.44 -16.83 3.16
C GLY A 54 10.06 -17.26 4.58
N ILE A 55 9.77 -16.30 5.46
CA ILE A 55 9.34 -16.56 6.85
C ILE A 55 7.90 -17.09 6.89
N THR A 56 7.01 -16.50 6.09
CA THR A 56 5.57 -16.85 6.05
C THR A 56 5.35 -18.23 5.45
N SER A 57 6.14 -18.65 4.46
CA SER A 57 6.05 -20.01 3.90
C SER A 57 6.44 -21.09 4.91
N GLN A 58 7.47 -20.84 5.73
CA GLN A 58 7.86 -21.73 6.82
C GLN A 58 6.76 -21.81 7.90
N VAL A 59 6.22 -20.67 8.32
CA VAL A 59 5.14 -20.62 9.32
C VAL A 59 3.84 -21.23 8.77
N ALA A 60 3.50 -21.02 7.49
CA ALA A 60 2.35 -21.64 6.85
C ALA A 60 2.50 -23.16 6.75
N ALA A 61 3.71 -23.65 6.42
CA ALA A 61 4.01 -25.07 6.44
C ALA A 61 3.91 -25.67 7.85
N GLU A 62 4.42 -24.97 8.87
CA GLU A 62 4.32 -25.40 10.27
C GLU A 62 2.86 -25.42 10.77
N LYS A 63 2.07 -24.40 10.42
CA LYS A 63 0.63 -24.34 10.73
C LYS A 63 -0.13 -25.47 10.03
N LEU A 64 0.13 -25.74 8.75
CA LEU A 64 -0.48 -26.86 8.04
C LEU A 64 -0.08 -28.22 8.63
N ALA A 65 1.20 -28.40 8.98
CA ALA A 65 1.68 -29.61 9.64
C ALA A 65 1.06 -29.81 11.02
N SER A 66 0.90 -28.73 11.80
CA SER A 66 0.24 -28.77 13.10
C SER A 66 -1.25 -29.12 12.97
N SER A 67 -1.99 -28.50 12.04
CA SER A 67 -3.40 -28.81 11.76
C SER A 67 -3.59 -30.25 11.27
N ALA A 68 -2.70 -30.76 10.42
CA ALA A 68 -2.74 -32.15 9.96
C ALA A 68 -2.47 -33.13 11.10
N ARG A 69 -1.55 -32.79 12.01
CA ARG A 69 -1.27 -33.59 13.23
C ARG A 69 -2.48 -33.60 14.16
N THR A 70 -3.11 -32.46 14.41
CA THR A 70 -4.32 -32.37 15.25
C THR A 70 -5.47 -33.19 14.65
N ARG A 71 -5.69 -33.09 13.34
CA ARG A 71 -6.74 -33.89 12.66
C ARG A 71 -6.49 -35.40 12.73
N ARG A 72 -5.24 -35.84 12.68
CA ARG A 72 -4.86 -37.25 12.80
C ARG A 72 -5.06 -37.79 14.23
N VAL A 73 -4.87 -36.94 15.24
CA VAL A 73 -5.13 -37.29 16.64
C VAL A 73 -6.63 -37.49 16.88
N GLU A 74 -7.49 -36.65 16.32
CA GLU A 74 -8.94 -36.83 16.44
C GLU A 74 -9.44 -38.08 15.70
N ALA A 75 -9.00 -38.31 14.46
CA ALA A 75 -9.37 -39.52 13.72
C ALA A 75 -8.85 -40.81 14.37
N GLY A 76 -7.68 -40.77 15.02
CA GLY A 76 -7.14 -41.89 15.79
C GLY A 76 -7.93 -42.14 17.08
N GLY A 77 -8.36 -41.07 17.76
CA GLY A 77 -9.18 -41.13 18.97
C GLY A 77 -10.57 -41.71 18.69
N GLU A 78 -11.20 -41.30 17.59
CA GLU A 78 -12.50 -41.82 17.14
C GLU A 78 -12.43 -43.30 16.77
N ALA A 79 -11.38 -43.73 16.08
CA ALA A 79 -11.16 -45.14 15.73
C ALA A 79 -10.96 -46.02 16.99
N THR A 80 -10.22 -45.52 17.99
CA THR A 80 -10.05 -46.25 19.27
C THR A 80 -11.31 -46.27 20.13
N ALA A 81 -12.13 -45.20 20.09
CA ALA A 81 -13.40 -45.14 20.82
C ALA A 81 -14.48 -46.03 20.18
N GLN A 82 -14.45 -46.20 18.85
CA GLN A 82 -15.36 -47.07 18.11
C GLN A 82 -14.98 -48.55 18.23
N ALA A 83 -13.69 -48.87 18.41
CA ALA A 83 -13.23 -50.25 18.66
C ALA A 83 -13.47 -50.73 20.11
N ALA A 84 -13.81 -49.83 21.04
CA ALA A 84 -14.08 -50.14 22.45
C ALA A 84 -15.59 -50.20 22.80
N ARG A 85 -16.47 -50.10 21.79
CA ARG A 85 -17.93 -50.31 21.92
C ARG A 85 -18.32 -51.66 21.33
#